data_AF-A0A2N9LWG7-F1
#
_entry.id   AF-A0A2N9LWG7-F1
#
_cell.length_a   1.000
_cell.length_b   1.000
_cell.length_c   1.000
_cell.angle_alpha   90.00
_cell.angle_beta   90.00
_cell.angle_gamma   90.00
#
_symmetry.space_group_name_H-M   'P 1'
#
loop_
_entity.id
_entity.type
_entity.pdbx_description
1 polymer ?
#
loop_
_entity_poly.entity_id
_entity_poly.type
_entity_poly.pdbx_seq_one_letter_code
_entity_poly.pdbx_strand_id
1 'polypeptide(L)' 'MTIRIARALDVQEIQAIDAPIVAATAISFEIEPPTVAQMRERIVETLRRLFPGW' A
#
# COMPACT_ATOMS: atom_id res chain seq x y z
N MET A 1 -13.15 -9.13 15.83
CA MET A 1 -12.21 -8.64 14.80
C MET A 1 -12.88 -7.47 14.09
N THR A 2 -12.24 -6.31 14.04
CA THR A 2 -12.82 -5.10 13.43
C THR A 2 -12.08 -4.80 12.14
N ILE A 3 -12.81 -4.66 11.04
CA ILE A 3 -12.25 -4.28 9.72
C ILE A 3 -12.60 -2.81 9.48
N ARG A 4 -11.64 -2.02 9.01
CA ARG A 4 -11.79 -0.59 8.68
C ARG A 4 -11.05 -0.25 7.39
N ILE A 5 -11.39 0.89 6.79
CA ILE A 5 -10.62 1.45 5.68
C ILE A 5 -9.21 1.85 6.18
N ALA A 6 -8.20 1.54 5.37
CA ALA A 6 -6.82 1.94 5.61
C ALA A 6 -6.64 3.45 5.42
N ARG A 7 -5.77 4.05 6.22
CA ARG A 7 -5.36 5.46 6.13
C ARG A 7 -3.93 5.53 5.61
N ALA A 8 -3.54 6.68 5.08
CA ALA A 8 -2.16 6.92 4.63
C ALA A 8 -1.10 6.73 5.74
N LEU A 9 -1.49 6.76 7.02
CA LEU A 9 -0.61 6.52 8.16
C LEU A 9 -0.37 5.03 8.44
N ASP A 10 -1.18 4.12 7.90
CA ASP A 10 -1.02 2.66 8.05
C ASP A 10 0.01 2.10 7.04
N VAL A 11 0.75 2.99 6.35
CA VAL A 11 1.58 2.63 5.19
C VAL A 11 2.77 1.76 5.56
N GLN A 12 3.35 1.95 6.75
CA GLN A 12 4.48 1.13 7.19
C GLN A 12 4.07 -0.33 7.35
N GLU A 13 2.93 -0.59 7.98
CA GLU A 13 2.42 -1.93 8.20
C GLU A 13 1.97 -2.59 6.89
N ILE A 14 1.35 -1.83 5.99
CA ILE A 14 0.96 -2.33 4.66
C ILE A 14 2.19 -2.70 3.84
N GLN A 15 3.20 -1.82 3.80
CA GLN A 15 4.45 -2.09 3.06
C GLN A 15 5.18 -3.29 3.64
N ALA A 16 5.19 -3.46 4.97
CA ALA A 16 5.83 -4.61 5.62
C ALA A 16 5.19 -5.96 5.24
N ILE A 17 3.90 -5.98 4.88
CA ILE A 17 3.21 -7.16 4.37
C ILE A 17 3.54 -7.41 2.90
N ASP A 18 3.57 -6.35 2.09
CA ASP A 18 3.68 -6.45 0.63
C ASP A 18 5.14 -6.63 0.15
N ALA A 19 6.09 -5.95 0.80
CA ALA A 19 7.50 -5.98 0.44
C ALA A 19 8.12 -7.40 0.33
N PRO A 20 7.90 -8.34 1.27
CA PRO A 20 8.44 -9.69 1.11
C PRO A 20 7.80 -10.45 -0.05
N ILE A 21 6.54 -10.17 -0.40
CA ILE A 21 5.87 -10.81 -1.55
C ILE A 21 6.53 -10.34 -2.85
N VAL A 22 6.76 -9.03 -2.99
CA VAL A 22 7.45 -8.46 -4.16
C VAL A 22 8.88 -8.97 -4.28
N ALA A 23 9.62 -9.03 -3.16
CA ALA A 23 11.02 -9.44 -3.19
C ALA A 23 11.22 -10.95 -3.41
N ALA A 24 10.29 -11.79 -2.93
CA ALA A 24 10.49 -13.24 -2.87
C ALA A 24 9.62 -14.04 -3.86
N THR A 25 8.75 -13.39 -4.63
CA THR A 25 7.87 -14.09 -5.58
C THR A 25 7.97 -13.49 -6.98
N ALA A 26 8.00 -14.35 -7.99
CA ALA A 26 8.02 -13.93 -9.40
C ALA A 26 6.64 -13.50 -9.93
N ILE A 27 5.64 -13.33 -9.05
CA ILE A 27 4.23 -13.07 -9.41
C ILE A 27 3.86 -11.60 -9.14
N SER A 28 4.73 -10.81 -8.49
CA SER A 28 4.49 -9.36 -8.38
C SER A 28 4.66 -8.68 -9.73
N PHE A 29 3.78 -7.73 -10.04
CA PHE A 29 3.94 -6.82 -11.19
C PHE A 29 5.00 -5.72 -10.92
N GLU A 30 5.80 -5.87 -9.86
CA GLU A 30 6.85 -4.95 -9.45
C GLU A 30 8.19 -5.69 -9.39
N ILE A 31 9.24 -5.00 -9.83
CA ILE A 31 10.62 -5.51 -9.85
C ILE A 31 11.28 -5.34 -8.48
N GLU A 32 10.98 -4.24 -7.78
CA GLU A 32 11.48 -3.93 -6.44
C GLU A 32 10.31 -3.52 -5.55
N PRO A 33 10.34 -3.83 -4.23
CA PRO A 33 9.34 -3.36 -3.30
C PRO A 33 9.24 -1.83 -3.30
N PRO A 34 8.04 -1.25 -3.32
CA PRO A 34 7.89 0.19 -3.23
C PRO A 34 8.39 0.69 -1.86
N THR A 35 8.98 1.88 -1.88
CA THR A 35 9.32 2.59 -0.64
C THR A 35 8.05 2.98 0.11
N VAL A 36 8.17 3.21 1.43
CA VAL A 36 7.07 3.68 2.27
C VAL A 36 6.47 4.99 1.73
N ALA A 37 7.28 5.89 1.17
CA ALA A 37 6.78 7.13 0.57
C ALA A 37 5.93 6.88 -0.68
N GLN A 38 6.42 6.05 -1.61
CA GLN A 38 5.66 5.68 -2.81
C GLN A 38 4.37 4.94 -2.46
N MET A 39 4.41 4.02 -1.49
CA MET A 39 3.21 3.30 -1.05
C MET A 39 2.20 4.26 -0.41
N ARG A 40 2.66 5.29 0.32
CA ARG A 40 1.79 6.33 0.91
C ARG A 40 1.07 7.10 -0.17
N GLU A 41 1.78 7.53 -1.21
CA GLU A 41 1.19 8.25 -2.35
C GLU A 41 0.12 7.40 -3.06
N ARG A 42 0.40 6.12 -3.29
CA ARG A 42 -0.56 5.18 -3.90
C ARG A 42 -1.82 5.01 -3.05
N ILE A 43 -1.68 4.93 -1.72
CA ILE A 43 -2.82 4.86 -0.79
C ILE A 43 -3.65 6.14 -0.88
N VAL A 44 -3.00 7.31 -0.81
CA VAL A 44 -3.66 8.64 -0.92
C VAL A 44 -4.45 8.74 -2.23
N GLU A 45 -3.82 8.40 -3.35
CA GLU A 45 -4.46 8.48 -4.66
C GLU A 45 -5.65 7.52 -4.77
N THR A 46 -5.48 6.29 -4.27
CA THR A 46 -6.57 5.31 -4.22
C THR A 46 -7.74 5.80 -3.39
N LEU A 47 -7.48 6.41 -2.22
CA LEU A 47 -8.52 6.93 -1.34
C LEU A 47 -9.25 8.11 -1.97
N ARG A 48 -8.56 9.06 -2.61
CA ARG A 48 -9.19 10.15 -3.36
C ARG A 48 -10.08 9.65 -4.49
N ARG A 49 -9.63 8.63 -5.21
CA ARG A 49 -10.39 8.04 -6.33
C ARG A 49 -11.64 7.30 -5.86
N LEU A 50 -11.55 6.53 -4.78
CA LEU A 50 -12.65 5.71 -4.27
C LEU A 50 -13.61 6.48 -3.37
N PHE A 51 -13.12 7.51 -2.68
CA PHE A 51 -13.87 8.33 -1.73
C PHE A 51 -13.67 9.82 -2.08
N PRO A 52 -14.45 10.37 -3.02
CA PRO A 52 -14.39 11.78 -3.38
C PRO A 52 -14.61 12.66 -2.14
N GLY A 53 -13.60 13.47 -1.78
CA GLY A 53 -13.59 14.29 -0.56
C GLY A 53 -12.68 13.80 0.57
N TRP A 54 -11.94 12.71 0.34
CA TRP A 54 -10.83 12.28 1.19
C TRP A 54 -9.60 13.21 1.09
#